data_AF-A0AAE0Z0M3-F1
#
_entry.id   AF-A0AAE0Z0M3-F1
#
_cell.length_a   1.000
_cell.length_b   1.000
_cell.length_c   1.000
_cell.angle_alpha   90.00
_cell.angle_beta   90.00
_cell.angle_gamma   90.00
#
_symmetry.space_group_name_H-M   'P 1'
#
loop_
_entity.id
_entity.type
_entity.pdbx_description
1 polymer ?
#
loop_
_entity_poly.entity_id
_entity_poly.type
_entity_poly.pdbx_seq_one_letter_code
_entity_poly.pdbx_strand_id
1 'polypeptide(L)'
;MCESVSAASQSMPTAYFIMKCADVASLQQCIQSNEWACRRRNKQPHPYDMLASAHDQGSVVLIFSVNSQHGWHGFCQSCFKIKPDTCPSGMNVHTQPVANTSVVSDIECQRESSTISSGCPNDLVEQDNTWHHFPVQWLVHYQKFNTYSCLDFKYTDHLKLSDGSPINKARNWQELPCDAGEELCNLMKDHYAHLTVLEQKQQALKNKKPESFFKGEQDISVLKENETWQAVIAKITKELGKVHLACPFGSQRYNCNTFDSDLDIFIVYQAKTVDVLGLDPPKQTIKNSHHEDVDYSVLELQRYCELLVKGDAKCVETLFLSESPIVVEGSPKWRKLCSSRSLLLTGQCLDKYMKEIKGTTGLKQFQRWRDANPNTEELTSKLAKLGYIVLRLLQNARDMTLLKDMIVYRNHSSLEHCELMAMRRGDFTYSKFMEVVNRYLEEIETHKDQVEAETDKAKSSIQKWLIECRLQDLQLDSAMKIS
;
A
#
# COMPACT_ATOMS: atom_id res chain seq x y z
N MET A 1 -26.35 -56.35 -32.70
CA MET A 1 -26.20 -54.89 -32.84
C MET A 1 -27.36 -54.26 -32.06
N CYS A 2 -27.11 -53.79 -30.85
CA CYS A 2 -28.09 -53.10 -30.02
C CYS A 2 -27.78 -51.60 -30.10
N GLU A 3 -28.66 -50.84 -30.74
CA GLU A 3 -28.62 -49.38 -30.74
C GLU A 3 -29.24 -48.87 -29.43
N SER A 4 -28.41 -48.29 -28.57
CA SER A 4 -28.83 -47.57 -27.39
C SER A 4 -29.26 -46.16 -27.78
N VAL A 5 -30.57 -45.90 -27.77
CA VAL A 5 -31.15 -44.57 -27.97
C VAL A 5 -30.88 -43.73 -26.71
N SER A 6 -29.94 -42.80 -26.81
CA SER A 6 -29.65 -41.79 -25.78
C SER A 6 -30.84 -40.84 -25.65
N ALA A 7 -31.56 -40.91 -24.53
CA ALA A 7 -32.58 -39.92 -24.18
C ALA A 7 -31.91 -38.55 -23.97
N ALA A 8 -32.01 -37.67 -24.97
CA ALA A 8 -31.59 -36.28 -24.83
C ALA A 8 -32.43 -35.63 -23.72
N SER A 9 -31.79 -35.27 -22.61
CA SER A 9 -32.42 -34.50 -21.54
C SER A 9 -32.87 -33.15 -22.12
N GLN A 10 -34.18 -32.94 -22.24
CA GLN A 10 -34.73 -31.64 -22.63
C GLN A 10 -34.33 -30.62 -21.58
N SER A 11 -33.46 -29.67 -21.93
CA SER A 11 -33.10 -28.56 -21.07
C SER A 11 -34.33 -27.68 -20.85
N MET A 12 -34.68 -27.41 -19.60
CA MET A 12 -35.75 -26.47 -19.25
C MET A 12 -35.44 -25.09 -19.88
N PRO A 13 -36.46 -24.36 -20.36
CA PRO A 13 -36.26 -23.05 -20.97
C PRO A 13 -35.73 -22.06 -19.92
N THR A 14 -34.91 -21.10 -20.35
CA THR A 14 -34.37 -20.04 -19.48
C THR A 14 -34.90 -18.68 -19.94
N ALA A 15 -35.51 -17.93 -19.02
CA ALA A 15 -35.93 -16.55 -19.23
C ALA A 15 -34.88 -15.57 -18.70
N TYR A 16 -34.67 -14.45 -19.41
CA TYR A 16 -33.64 -13.47 -19.09
C TYR A 16 -34.26 -12.09 -18.88
N PHE A 17 -33.91 -11.41 -17.78
CA PHE A 17 -34.45 -10.08 -17.46
C PHE A 17 -33.35 -9.08 -17.15
N ILE A 18 -33.50 -7.83 -17.63
CA ILE A 18 -32.57 -6.74 -17.34
C ILE A 18 -32.93 -6.03 -16.03
N MET A 19 -31.99 -5.99 -15.09
CA MET A 19 -32.07 -5.22 -13.84
C MET A 19 -31.27 -3.91 -13.98
N LYS A 20 -31.95 -2.78 -13.80
CA LYS A 20 -31.30 -1.45 -13.76
C LYS A 20 -31.15 -0.99 -12.31
N CYS A 21 -29.91 -0.93 -11.84
CA CYS A 21 -29.57 -0.42 -10.51
C CYS A 21 -29.44 1.11 -10.55
N ALA A 22 -29.91 1.78 -9.50
CA ALA A 22 -29.75 3.22 -9.36
C ALA A 22 -28.27 3.61 -9.20
N ASP A 23 -27.52 2.82 -8.43
CA ASP A 23 -26.13 3.05 -8.10
C ASP A 23 -25.37 1.74 -7.85
N VAL A 24 -24.04 1.86 -7.70
CA VAL A 24 -23.14 0.72 -7.46
C VAL A 24 -23.34 0.15 -6.05
N ALA A 25 -23.74 0.97 -5.08
CA ALA A 25 -23.97 0.52 -3.70
C ALA A 25 -25.12 -0.49 -3.62
N SER A 26 -26.22 -0.24 -4.33
CA SER A 26 -27.36 -1.16 -4.44
C SER A 26 -26.95 -2.52 -5.03
N LEU A 27 -26.07 -2.50 -6.04
CA LEU A 27 -25.52 -3.72 -6.63
C LEU A 27 -24.58 -4.46 -5.66
N GLN A 28 -23.71 -3.74 -4.96
CA GLN A 28 -22.85 -4.31 -3.90
C GLN A 28 -23.67 -5.00 -2.82
N GLN A 29 -24.74 -4.34 -2.36
CA GLN A 29 -25.63 -4.91 -1.35
C GLN A 29 -26.26 -6.21 -1.84
N CYS A 30 -26.76 -6.26 -3.08
CA CYS A 30 -27.30 -7.48 -3.70
C CYS A 30 -26.27 -8.62 -3.80
N ILE A 31 -25.02 -8.30 -4.13
CA ILE A 31 -23.92 -9.28 -4.19
C ILE A 31 -23.59 -9.82 -2.80
N GLN A 32 -23.58 -8.96 -1.79
CA GLN A 32 -23.25 -9.36 -0.41
C GLN A 32 -24.37 -10.14 0.27
N SER A 33 -25.63 -9.75 0.05
CA SER A 33 -26.79 -10.41 0.66
C SER A 33 -27.24 -11.66 -0.10
N ASN A 34 -26.84 -11.83 -1.36
CA ASN A 34 -27.44 -12.81 -2.29
C ASN A 34 -28.97 -12.64 -2.40
N GLU A 35 -29.44 -11.40 -2.30
CA GLU A 35 -30.85 -11.06 -2.41
C GLU A 35 -31.04 -9.83 -3.30
N TRP A 36 -32.02 -9.91 -4.20
CA TRP A 36 -32.52 -8.75 -4.93
C TRP A 36 -33.91 -8.37 -4.43
N ALA A 37 -34.29 -7.09 -4.56
CA ALA A 37 -35.59 -6.65 -4.10
C ALA A 37 -36.26 -5.68 -5.08
N CYS A 38 -37.59 -5.71 -5.11
CA CYS A 38 -38.40 -4.74 -5.84
C CYS A 38 -39.51 -4.19 -4.95
N ARG A 39 -39.72 -2.87 -5.00
CA ARG A 39 -40.83 -2.23 -4.31
C ARG A 39 -42.15 -2.56 -5.00
N ARG A 40 -43.22 -2.74 -4.21
CA ARG A 40 -44.57 -2.95 -4.74
C ARG A 40 -44.97 -1.83 -5.70
N ARG A 41 -45.50 -2.19 -6.88
CA ARG A 41 -45.97 -1.23 -7.90
C ARG A 41 -47.46 -1.40 -8.16
N ASN A 42 -48.19 -0.29 -8.30
CA ASN A 42 -49.63 -0.31 -8.59
C ASN A 42 -49.96 -0.67 -10.05
N LYS A 43 -48.99 -0.56 -10.96
CA LYS A 43 -49.19 -0.87 -12.39
C LYS A 43 -48.77 -2.31 -12.67
N GLN A 44 -49.68 -3.09 -13.25
CA GLN A 44 -49.41 -4.42 -13.77
C GLN A 44 -48.65 -4.36 -15.12
N PRO A 45 -47.87 -5.41 -15.47
CA PRO A 45 -47.57 -6.58 -14.64
C PRO A 45 -46.54 -6.24 -13.54
N HIS A 46 -46.74 -6.82 -12.36
CA HIS A 46 -45.81 -6.63 -11.24
C HIS A 46 -44.54 -7.48 -11.47
N PRO A 47 -43.33 -6.99 -11.19
CA PRO A 47 -42.11 -7.78 -11.36
C PRO A 47 -42.15 -9.15 -10.66
N TYR A 48 -42.74 -9.21 -9.47
CA TYR A 48 -42.98 -10.46 -8.75
C TYR A 48 -43.78 -11.46 -9.58
N ASP A 49 -44.90 -11.04 -10.17
CA ASP A 49 -45.78 -11.92 -10.96
C ASP A 49 -45.09 -12.38 -12.25
N MET A 50 -44.30 -11.49 -12.86
CA MET A 50 -43.50 -11.80 -14.06
C MET A 50 -42.46 -12.88 -13.75
N LEU A 51 -41.68 -12.70 -12.67
CA LEU A 51 -40.70 -13.70 -12.25
C LEU A 51 -41.37 -15.01 -11.85
N ALA A 52 -42.49 -14.94 -11.11
CA ALA A 52 -43.24 -16.13 -10.68
C ALA A 52 -43.68 -16.97 -11.87
N SER A 53 -44.28 -16.33 -12.89
CA SER A 53 -44.72 -16.97 -14.12
C SER A 53 -43.54 -17.54 -14.92
N ALA A 54 -42.44 -16.80 -15.05
CA ALA A 54 -41.23 -17.29 -15.72
C ALA A 54 -40.64 -18.52 -15.01
N HIS A 55 -40.66 -18.54 -13.68
CA HIS A 55 -40.23 -19.69 -12.87
C HIS A 55 -41.15 -20.91 -12.99
N ASP A 56 -42.43 -20.74 -13.35
CA ASP A 56 -43.30 -21.90 -13.69
C ASP A 56 -42.88 -22.56 -15.01
N GLN A 57 -42.21 -21.81 -15.89
CA GLN A 57 -41.82 -22.28 -17.21
C GLN A 57 -40.40 -22.85 -17.23
N GLY A 58 -39.49 -22.33 -16.39
CA GLY A 58 -38.13 -22.84 -16.27
C GLY A 58 -37.21 -21.96 -15.43
N SER A 59 -35.93 -21.87 -15.80
CA SER A 59 -34.93 -21.08 -15.08
C SER A 59 -35.06 -19.59 -15.39
N VAL A 60 -34.66 -18.74 -14.44
CA VAL A 60 -34.70 -17.29 -14.61
C VAL A 60 -33.34 -16.68 -14.28
N VAL A 61 -32.81 -15.87 -15.21
CA VAL A 61 -31.54 -15.15 -15.07
C VAL A 61 -31.78 -13.65 -15.05
N LEU A 62 -31.16 -12.97 -14.08
CA LEU A 62 -31.23 -11.52 -13.90
C LEU A 62 -29.88 -10.91 -14.29
N ILE A 63 -29.88 -9.96 -15.24
CA ILE A 63 -28.67 -9.33 -15.79
C ILE A 63 -28.62 -7.87 -15.36
N PHE A 64 -27.54 -7.49 -14.68
CA PHE A 64 -27.45 -6.22 -13.98
C PHE A 64 -26.68 -5.16 -14.78
N SER A 65 -27.22 -3.95 -14.78
CA SER A 65 -26.56 -2.75 -15.28
C SER A 65 -26.82 -1.59 -14.34
N VAL A 66 -25.75 -0.89 -13.94
CA VAL A 66 -25.85 0.31 -13.10
C VAL A 66 -26.05 1.54 -13.99
N ASN A 67 -26.99 2.39 -13.62
CA ASN A 67 -27.27 3.62 -14.35
C ASN A 67 -26.00 4.49 -14.47
N SER A 68 -25.81 5.12 -15.63
CA SER A 68 -24.68 6.01 -15.94
C SER A 68 -23.28 5.37 -15.96
N GLN A 69 -23.15 4.04 -15.80
CA GLN A 69 -21.86 3.33 -15.90
C GLN A 69 -21.60 2.75 -17.30
N HIS A 70 -22.57 2.85 -18.22
CA HIS A 70 -22.44 2.45 -19.62
C HIS A 70 -21.98 0.99 -19.87
N GLY A 71 -22.35 0.06 -18.98
CA GLY A 71 -22.01 -1.35 -19.11
C GLY A 71 -22.85 -2.32 -18.29
N TRP A 72 -22.59 -3.60 -18.48
CA TRP A 72 -23.17 -4.74 -17.77
C TRP A 72 -22.24 -5.16 -16.62
N HIS A 73 -22.78 -5.39 -15.41
CA HIS A 73 -21.98 -5.51 -14.19
C HIS A 73 -21.92 -6.93 -13.60
N GLY A 74 -22.83 -7.79 -14.04
CA GLY A 74 -22.92 -9.18 -13.62
C GLY A 74 -24.29 -9.75 -13.94
N PHE A 75 -24.44 -11.06 -13.75
CA PHE A 75 -25.73 -11.72 -13.80
C PHE A 75 -25.80 -12.83 -12.75
N CYS A 76 -27.03 -13.09 -12.29
CA CYS A 76 -27.32 -14.11 -11.31
C CYS A 76 -28.53 -14.94 -11.74
N GLN A 77 -28.63 -16.15 -11.21
CA GLN A 77 -29.83 -16.97 -11.33
C GLN A 77 -30.78 -16.63 -10.18
N SER A 78 -32.06 -16.44 -10.47
CA SER A 78 -33.07 -16.26 -9.44
C SER A 78 -33.42 -17.60 -8.78
N CYS A 79 -33.56 -17.62 -7.46
CA CYS A 79 -33.86 -18.83 -6.66
C CYS A 79 -35.29 -18.85 -6.10
N PHE A 80 -36.19 -18.06 -6.71
CA PHE A 80 -37.52 -17.70 -6.21
C PHE A 80 -38.44 -18.86 -5.78
N LYS A 81 -38.34 -20.05 -6.40
CA LYS A 81 -39.16 -21.23 -6.08
C LYS A 81 -38.41 -22.40 -5.48
N ILE A 82 -37.11 -22.25 -5.22
CA ILE A 82 -36.32 -23.34 -4.64
C ILE A 82 -36.72 -23.45 -3.17
N LYS A 83 -37.42 -24.53 -2.81
CA LYS A 83 -37.60 -24.87 -1.39
C LYS A 83 -36.20 -24.98 -0.78
N PRO A 84 -35.94 -24.35 0.38
CA PRO A 84 -34.60 -24.25 0.96
C PRO A 84 -33.85 -25.60 1.10
N ASP A 85 -34.56 -26.72 1.11
CA ASP A 85 -34.01 -28.06 1.32
C ASP A 85 -33.43 -28.75 0.06
N THR A 86 -33.39 -28.09 -1.11
CA THR A 86 -32.95 -28.74 -2.38
C THR A 86 -31.71 -28.12 -3.05
N CYS A 87 -31.00 -27.19 -2.40
CA CYS A 87 -29.73 -26.71 -2.92
C CYS A 87 -28.68 -27.85 -2.98
N PRO A 88 -28.12 -28.20 -4.15
CA PRO A 88 -27.06 -29.19 -4.25
C PRO A 88 -25.82 -28.65 -3.51
N SER A 89 -25.48 -29.27 -2.39
CA SER A 89 -24.30 -28.95 -1.57
C SER A 89 -22.99 -29.43 -2.23
N GLY A 90 -22.75 -29.05 -3.49
CA GLY A 90 -21.78 -29.75 -4.33
C GLY A 90 -21.16 -28.92 -5.46
N MET A 91 -21.01 -27.61 -5.31
CA MET A 91 -20.03 -26.87 -6.12
C MET A 91 -19.24 -25.92 -5.21
N ASN A 92 -17.98 -26.30 -4.97
CA ASN A 92 -16.99 -25.54 -4.21
C ASN A 92 -16.79 -24.14 -4.81
N VAL A 93 -17.48 -23.15 -4.25
CA VAL A 93 -17.00 -21.77 -4.25
C VAL A 93 -16.32 -21.57 -2.90
N HIS A 94 -14.98 -21.44 -2.92
CA HIS A 94 -14.21 -21.04 -1.76
C HIS A 94 -14.57 -19.60 -1.38
N THR A 95 -15.54 -19.45 -0.50
CA THR A 95 -15.69 -18.25 0.33
C THR A 95 -15.73 -18.72 1.78
N GLN A 96 -14.67 -18.43 2.51
CA GLN A 96 -14.62 -18.70 3.96
C GLN A 96 -15.70 -17.89 4.67
N PRO A 97 -16.42 -18.46 5.65
CA PRO A 97 -17.39 -17.72 6.42
C PRO A 97 -16.67 -16.88 7.47
N VAL A 98 -16.76 -15.56 7.36
CA VAL A 98 -16.54 -14.67 8.50
C VAL A 98 -17.81 -14.70 9.33
N ALA A 99 -17.76 -15.37 10.48
CA ALA A 99 -18.80 -15.29 11.48
C ALA A 99 -18.89 -13.84 11.96
N ASN A 100 -20.05 -13.20 11.78
CA ASN A 100 -20.44 -12.08 12.63
C ASN A 100 -21.93 -12.12 12.92
N THR A 101 -22.16 -12.10 14.22
CA THR A 101 -23.39 -12.20 14.98
C THR A 101 -24.36 -11.09 14.61
N SER A 102 -25.64 -11.48 14.49
CA SER A 102 -26.79 -10.61 14.32
C SER A 102 -26.91 -9.58 15.45
N VAL A 103 -26.77 -8.30 15.11
CA VAL A 103 -27.43 -7.20 15.82
C VAL A 103 -27.99 -6.28 14.75
N VAL A 104 -29.27 -6.46 14.45
CA VAL A 104 -30.04 -5.51 13.63
C VAL A 104 -30.40 -4.35 14.56
N SER A 105 -29.70 -3.23 14.40
CA SER A 105 -30.15 -1.94 14.92
C SER A 105 -30.69 -1.13 13.75
N ASP A 106 -31.96 -0.77 13.86
CA ASP A 106 -32.67 0.15 12.98
C ASP A 106 -31.87 1.46 12.80
N ILE A 107 -31.47 1.74 11.56
CA ILE A 107 -30.98 3.06 11.16
C ILE A 107 -31.92 3.55 10.06
N GLU A 108 -32.96 4.26 10.49
CA GLU A 108 -33.77 5.12 9.65
C GLU A 108 -32.89 6.25 9.09
N CYS A 109 -32.66 6.23 7.78
CA CYS A 109 -32.01 7.33 7.07
C CYS A 109 -33.07 8.39 6.71
N GLN A 110 -33.40 9.27 7.65
CA GLN A 110 -34.18 10.48 7.37
C GLN A 110 -33.29 11.52 6.67
N ARG A 111 -33.62 11.85 5.42
CA ARG A 111 -33.20 13.11 4.78
C ARG A 111 -34.38 14.06 4.83
N GLU A 112 -34.34 15.01 5.76
CA GLU A 112 -35.24 16.15 5.79
C GLU A 112 -34.87 17.14 4.68
N SER A 113 -35.84 17.44 3.82
CA SER A 113 -35.83 18.62 2.96
C SER A 113 -37.08 19.42 3.30
N SER A 114 -36.90 20.50 4.06
CA SER A 114 -37.94 21.44 4.42
C SER A 114 -38.29 22.36 3.25
N THR A 115 -39.54 22.30 2.76
CA THR A 115 -40.18 23.45 2.12
C THR A 115 -41.64 23.50 2.49
N ILE A 116 -42.00 24.56 3.20
CA ILE A 116 -43.35 24.92 3.63
C ILE A 116 -44.15 25.35 2.39
N SER A 117 -45.28 24.69 2.13
CA SER A 117 -46.39 25.28 1.36
C SER A 117 -47.71 24.65 1.77
N SER A 118 -48.63 25.53 2.15
CA SER A 118 -49.98 25.30 2.65
C SER A 118 -50.98 24.96 1.54
N GLY A 119 -51.87 23.98 1.78
CA GLY A 119 -53.20 23.98 1.17
C GLY A 119 -53.77 22.61 0.76
N CYS A 120 -54.91 22.27 1.38
CA CYS A 120 -55.97 21.32 0.98
C CYS A 120 -55.83 19.84 1.41
N PRO A 121 -56.91 19.25 2.00
CA PRO A 121 -56.99 17.84 2.34
C PRO A 121 -57.60 17.04 1.18
N ASN A 122 -56.85 16.12 0.58
CA ASN A 122 -57.39 15.06 -0.25
C ASN A 122 -56.52 13.80 -0.10
N ASP A 123 -57.18 12.69 0.23
CA ASP A 123 -56.78 11.30 0.02
C ASP A 123 -55.34 10.90 0.39
N LEU A 124 -55.15 10.59 1.68
CA LEU A 124 -54.05 9.74 2.14
C LEU A 124 -54.29 8.30 1.67
N VAL A 125 -53.94 8.01 0.42
CA VAL A 125 -53.64 6.63 0.02
C VAL A 125 -52.30 6.30 0.69
N GLU A 126 -52.34 5.57 1.81
CA GLU A 126 -51.16 4.90 2.36
C GLU A 126 -50.50 4.08 1.24
N GLN A 127 -49.40 4.60 0.68
CA GLN A 127 -48.59 3.84 -0.24
C GLN A 127 -47.90 2.74 0.57
N ASP A 128 -48.55 1.57 0.60
CA ASP A 128 -48.03 0.32 1.13
C ASP A 128 -46.57 0.16 0.68
N ASN A 129 -45.66 0.37 1.62
CA ASN A 129 -44.22 0.49 1.36
C ASN A 129 -43.53 -0.88 1.31
N THR A 130 -44.32 -1.92 1.00
CA THR A 130 -43.89 -3.31 1.01
C THR A 130 -42.86 -3.58 -0.10
N TRP A 131 -41.73 -4.17 0.31
CA TRP A 131 -40.69 -4.67 -0.58
C TRP A 131 -40.84 -6.18 -0.77
N HIS A 132 -40.66 -6.66 -1.99
CA HIS A 132 -40.56 -8.08 -2.30
C HIS A 132 -39.09 -8.42 -2.49
N HIS A 133 -38.60 -9.39 -1.71
CA HIS A 133 -37.23 -9.89 -1.75
C HIS A 133 -37.17 -11.23 -2.46
N PHE A 134 -36.09 -11.43 -3.22
CA PHE A 134 -35.87 -12.59 -4.08
C PHE A 134 -34.45 -13.12 -3.81
N PRO A 135 -34.29 -14.36 -3.34
CA PRO A 135 -32.96 -14.96 -3.25
C PRO A 135 -32.37 -15.14 -4.64
N VAL A 136 -31.08 -14.91 -4.78
CA VAL A 136 -30.34 -15.02 -6.04
C VAL A 136 -29.00 -15.72 -5.85
N GLN A 137 -28.52 -16.40 -6.89
CA GLN A 137 -27.20 -17.00 -6.93
C GLN A 137 -26.35 -16.33 -8.02
N TRP A 138 -25.33 -15.58 -7.62
CA TRP A 138 -24.43 -14.92 -8.56
C TRP A 138 -23.61 -15.91 -9.36
N LEU A 139 -23.68 -15.79 -10.70
CA LEU A 139 -22.92 -16.62 -11.62
C LEU A 139 -21.66 -15.88 -12.11
N VAL A 140 -21.81 -14.60 -12.43
CA VAL A 140 -20.70 -13.71 -12.81
C VAL A 140 -20.96 -12.32 -12.23
N HIS A 141 -19.95 -11.71 -11.60
CA HIS A 141 -19.94 -10.29 -11.24
C HIS A 141 -18.50 -9.76 -11.23
N TYR A 142 -18.31 -8.48 -11.55
CA TYR A 142 -16.97 -7.92 -11.72
C TYR A 142 -16.39 -7.23 -10.49
N GLN A 143 -17.15 -7.14 -9.39
CA GLN A 143 -16.74 -6.41 -8.19
C GLN A 143 -15.45 -6.93 -7.53
N LYS A 144 -15.07 -8.19 -7.78
CA LYS A 144 -13.81 -8.74 -7.29
C LYS A 144 -12.56 -8.07 -7.90
N PHE A 145 -12.67 -7.50 -9.11
CA PHE A 145 -11.55 -6.84 -9.79
C PHE A 145 -11.47 -5.36 -9.44
N ASN A 146 -12.60 -4.67 -9.57
CA ASN A 146 -12.79 -3.27 -9.26
C ASN A 146 -14.29 -3.00 -9.14
N THR A 147 -14.67 -2.14 -8.18
CA THR A 147 -16.03 -1.67 -7.95
C THR A 147 -16.74 -1.16 -9.21
N TYR A 148 -15.99 -0.62 -10.19
CA TYR A 148 -16.53 -0.04 -11.43
C TYR A 148 -16.31 -0.90 -12.69
N SER A 149 -15.77 -2.11 -12.56
CA SER A 149 -15.57 -2.98 -13.73
C SER A 149 -16.92 -3.43 -14.32
N CYS A 150 -17.04 -3.35 -15.65
CA CYS A 150 -18.22 -3.78 -16.39
C CYS A 150 -17.86 -4.19 -17.82
N LEU A 151 -18.72 -4.98 -18.46
CA LEU A 151 -18.70 -5.20 -19.90
C LEU A 151 -19.33 -4.00 -20.59
N ASP A 152 -18.53 -3.22 -21.31
CA ASP A 152 -18.92 -2.03 -22.06
C ASP A 152 -20.02 -2.35 -23.10
N PHE A 153 -21.05 -1.49 -23.18
CA PHE A 153 -22.18 -1.70 -24.09
C PHE A 153 -21.79 -1.84 -25.57
N LYS A 154 -20.65 -1.26 -25.99
CA LYS A 154 -20.16 -1.39 -27.38
C LYS A 154 -19.96 -2.84 -27.82
N TYR A 155 -19.69 -3.75 -26.88
CA TYR A 155 -19.53 -5.18 -27.17
C TYR A 155 -20.85 -5.91 -27.35
N THR A 156 -21.97 -5.20 -27.18
CA THR A 156 -23.34 -5.75 -27.19
C THR A 156 -24.27 -4.98 -28.12
N ASP A 157 -23.75 -4.12 -29.00
CA ASP A 157 -24.54 -3.27 -29.90
C ASP A 157 -25.31 -4.06 -30.97
N HIS A 158 -24.82 -5.27 -31.30
CA HIS A 158 -25.47 -6.19 -32.24
C HIS A 158 -26.68 -6.90 -31.63
N LEU A 159 -26.73 -7.05 -30.31
CA LEU A 159 -27.84 -7.69 -29.61
C LEU A 159 -29.07 -6.77 -29.60
N LYS A 160 -30.24 -7.33 -29.95
CA LYS A 160 -31.51 -6.59 -30.07
C LYS A 160 -32.58 -7.14 -29.14
N LEU A 161 -33.49 -6.25 -28.73
CA LEU A 161 -34.76 -6.58 -28.09
C LEU A 161 -35.76 -7.09 -29.13
N SER A 162 -36.87 -7.65 -28.67
CA SER A 162 -37.94 -8.17 -29.55
C SER A 162 -38.55 -7.10 -30.48
N ASP A 163 -38.43 -5.82 -30.13
CA ASP A 163 -38.86 -4.68 -30.95
C ASP A 163 -37.79 -4.18 -31.94
N GLY A 164 -36.63 -4.86 -32.00
CA GLY A 164 -35.50 -4.52 -32.84
C GLY A 164 -34.58 -3.42 -32.28
N SER A 165 -34.90 -2.83 -31.13
CA SER A 165 -34.04 -1.82 -30.50
C SER A 165 -32.82 -2.45 -29.79
N PRO A 166 -31.69 -1.74 -29.61
CA PRO A 166 -30.51 -2.29 -28.94
C PRO A 166 -30.77 -2.66 -27.48
N ILE A 167 -30.20 -3.77 -26.99
CA ILE A 167 -30.44 -4.25 -25.61
C ILE A 167 -30.01 -3.25 -24.51
N ASN A 168 -29.06 -2.36 -24.78
CA ASN A 168 -28.63 -1.37 -23.79
C ASN A 168 -29.74 -0.34 -23.47
N LYS A 169 -30.77 -0.23 -24.34
CA LYS A 169 -31.98 0.56 -24.14
C LYS A 169 -33.07 -0.17 -23.34
N ALA A 170 -32.84 -1.44 -22.96
CA ALA A 170 -33.77 -2.19 -22.13
C ALA A 170 -34.09 -1.45 -20.83
N ARG A 171 -35.39 -1.42 -20.48
CA ARG A 171 -35.86 -0.85 -19.22
C ARG A 171 -35.64 -1.85 -18.08
N ASN A 172 -35.75 -1.35 -16.85
CA ASN A 172 -35.74 -2.23 -15.68
C ASN A 172 -36.89 -3.24 -15.77
N TRP A 173 -36.61 -4.53 -15.55
CA TRP A 173 -37.53 -5.67 -15.68
C TRP A 173 -37.93 -6.05 -17.11
N GLN A 174 -37.24 -5.54 -18.12
CA GLN A 174 -37.48 -5.93 -19.51
C GLN A 174 -36.96 -7.36 -19.74
N GLU A 175 -37.82 -8.23 -20.27
CA GLU A 175 -37.46 -9.57 -20.74
C GLU A 175 -36.67 -9.48 -22.06
N LEU A 176 -35.65 -10.31 -22.20
CA LEU A 176 -34.86 -10.44 -23.42
C LEU A 176 -35.27 -11.69 -24.22
N PRO A 177 -35.15 -11.65 -25.56
CA PRO A 177 -35.11 -12.87 -26.37
C PRO A 177 -34.08 -13.86 -25.82
N CYS A 178 -34.40 -15.16 -25.87
CA CYS A 178 -33.59 -16.22 -25.26
C CYS A 178 -32.15 -16.24 -25.83
N ASP A 179 -32.03 -16.14 -27.15
CA ASP A 179 -30.77 -16.05 -27.88
C ASP A 179 -29.94 -14.83 -27.47
N ALA A 180 -30.55 -13.65 -27.40
CA ALA A 180 -29.88 -12.42 -26.98
C ALA A 180 -29.43 -12.46 -25.51
N GLY A 181 -30.25 -13.04 -24.63
CA GLY A 181 -29.94 -13.20 -23.21
C GLY A 181 -28.79 -14.18 -22.96
N GLU A 182 -28.80 -15.31 -23.67
CA GLU A 182 -27.73 -16.31 -23.62
C GLU A 182 -26.40 -15.74 -24.16
N GLU A 183 -26.44 -15.09 -25.32
CA GLU A 183 -25.25 -14.48 -25.92
C GLU A 183 -24.66 -13.39 -25.02
N LEU A 184 -25.48 -12.53 -24.41
CA LEU A 184 -25.03 -11.53 -23.45
C LEU A 184 -24.33 -12.17 -22.24
N CYS A 185 -24.90 -13.24 -21.67
CA CYS A 185 -24.29 -13.95 -20.55
C CYS A 185 -22.94 -14.56 -20.94
N ASN A 186 -22.81 -15.09 -22.15
CA ASN A 186 -21.55 -15.65 -22.65
C ASN A 186 -20.49 -14.56 -22.84
N LEU A 187 -20.83 -13.41 -23.44
CA LEU A 187 -19.92 -12.26 -23.54
C LEU A 187 -19.43 -11.79 -22.16
N MET A 188 -20.30 -11.81 -21.15
CA MET A 188 -19.92 -11.47 -19.78
C MET A 188 -19.00 -12.50 -19.13
N LYS A 189 -19.22 -13.80 -19.37
CA LYS A 189 -18.30 -14.87 -18.92
C LYS A 189 -16.92 -14.73 -19.56
N ASP A 190 -16.86 -14.46 -20.86
CA ASP A 190 -15.59 -14.27 -21.59
C ASP A 190 -14.83 -13.06 -21.06
N HIS A 191 -15.54 -11.95 -20.83
CA HIS A 191 -14.95 -10.75 -20.23
C HIS A 191 -14.42 -11.01 -18.81
N TYR A 192 -15.17 -11.76 -17.99
CA TYR A 192 -14.73 -12.15 -16.65
C TYR A 192 -13.48 -13.04 -16.68
N ALA A 193 -13.40 -13.99 -17.62
CA ALA A 193 -12.22 -14.83 -17.81
C ALA A 193 -11.01 -13.98 -18.21
N HIS A 194 -11.18 -13.03 -19.14
CA HIS A 194 -10.13 -12.09 -19.54
C HIS A 194 -9.61 -11.25 -18.37
N LEU A 195 -10.51 -10.67 -17.55
CA LEU A 195 -10.12 -9.91 -16.36
C LEU A 195 -9.37 -10.77 -15.33
N THR A 196 -9.77 -12.03 -15.17
CA THR A 196 -9.07 -12.99 -14.29
C THR A 196 -7.64 -13.24 -14.75
N VAL A 197 -7.40 -13.40 -16.06
CA VAL A 197 -6.04 -13.55 -16.61
C VAL A 197 -5.20 -12.29 -16.39
N LEU A 198 -5.78 -11.10 -16.57
CA LEU A 198 -5.06 -9.83 -16.32
C LEU A 198 -4.67 -9.67 -14.85
N GLU A 199 -5.57 -9.98 -13.93
CA GLU A 199 -5.31 -9.95 -12.49
C GLU A 199 -4.19 -10.93 -12.12
N GLN A 200 -4.24 -12.17 -12.64
CA GLN A 200 -3.17 -13.16 -12.43
C GLN A 200 -1.82 -12.69 -12.98
N LYS A 201 -1.78 -12.06 -14.17
CA LYS A 201 -0.54 -11.49 -14.73
C LYS A 201 -0.01 -10.35 -13.86
N GLN A 202 -0.87 -9.45 -13.40
CA GLN A 202 -0.47 -8.37 -12.50
C GLN A 202 0.03 -8.92 -11.16
N GLN A 203 -0.63 -9.94 -10.61
CA GLN A 203 -0.19 -10.60 -9.40
C GLN A 203 1.14 -11.32 -9.60
N ALA A 204 1.34 -11.99 -10.74
CA ALA A 204 2.61 -12.61 -11.09
C ALA A 204 3.73 -11.56 -11.23
N LEU A 205 3.46 -10.39 -11.81
CA LEU A 205 4.42 -9.28 -11.90
C LEU A 205 4.73 -8.68 -10.52
N LYS A 206 3.73 -8.51 -9.65
CA LYS A 206 3.94 -8.08 -8.26
C LYS A 206 4.72 -9.12 -7.44
N ASN A 207 4.45 -10.40 -7.69
CA ASN A 207 5.12 -11.52 -7.02
C ASN A 207 6.52 -11.79 -7.60
N LYS A 208 6.79 -11.34 -8.84
CA LYS A 208 8.12 -11.40 -9.45
C LYS A 208 8.98 -10.41 -8.66
N LYS A 209 9.67 -10.94 -7.64
CA LYS A 209 10.62 -10.18 -6.82
C LYS A 209 11.53 -9.41 -7.79
N PRO A 210 11.65 -8.07 -7.66
CA PRO A 210 12.62 -7.34 -8.46
C PRO A 210 13.97 -8.02 -8.26
N GLU A 211 14.67 -8.28 -9.35
CA GLU A 211 16.01 -8.84 -9.26
C GLU A 211 16.84 -7.92 -8.35
N SER A 212 17.58 -8.54 -7.42
CA SER A 212 18.55 -7.83 -6.59
C SER A 212 19.41 -6.98 -7.49
N PHE A 213 19.65 -5.74 -7.08
CA PHE A 213 20.61 -4.90 -7.80
C PHE A 213 21.99 -5.58 -7.88
N PHE A 214 22.33 -6.43 -6.91
CA PHE A 214 23.60 -7.13 -6.85
C PHE A 214 23.57 -8.60 -7.30
N LYS A 215 22.47 -9.11 -7.88
CA LYS A 215 22.45 -10.51 -8.38
C LYS A 215 23.29 -10.68 -9.65
N GLY A 216 24.22 -11.64 -9.64
CA GLY A 216 25.03 -12.11 -10.78
C GLY A 216 26.52 -12.30 -10.44
N GLU A 217 27.09 -13.48 -10.73
CA GLU A 217 28.50 -13.99 -10.67
C GLU A 217 29.44 -13.61 -9.48
N GLN A 218 29.12 -12.60 -8.68
CA GLN A 218 29.85 -12.19 -7.50
C GLN A 218 28.92 -12.37 -6.31
N ASP A 219 29.01 -13.53 -5.67
CA ASP A 219 28.33 -13.79 -4.42
C ASP A 219 28.97 -12.87 -3.37
N ILE A 220 28.35 -11.69 -3.15
CA ILE A 220 28.83 -10.63 -2.25
C ILE A 220 29.03 -11.18 -0.82
N SER A 221 28.28 -12.22 -0.46
CA SER A 221 28.39 -12.97 0.80
C SER A 221 29.72 -13.71 0.97
N VAL A 222 30.42 -14.03 -0.12
CA VAL A 222 31.67 -14.83 -0.13
C VAL A 222 32.93 -13.94 -0.14
N LEU A 223 32.80 -12.66 -0.47
CA LEU A 223 33.92 -11.73 -0.52
C LEU A 223 34.31 -11.23 0.89
N LYS A 224 35.62 -10.99 1.09
CA LYS A 224 36.09 -10.29 2.30
C LYS A 224 35.52 -8.87 2.31
N GLU A 225 35.18 -8.33 3.48
CA GLU A 225 34.53 -7.02 3.63
C GLU A 225 35.10 -5.91 2.73
N ASN A 226 36.43 -5.78 2.66
CA ASN A 226 37.09 -4.77 1.82
C ASN A 226 36.92 -5.00 0.31
N GLU A 227 36.95 -6.26 -0.13
CA GLU A 227 36.73 -6.63 -1.54
C GLU A 227 35.27 -6.40 -1.93
N THR A 228 34.35 -6.67 -0.99
CA THR A 228 32.92 -6.41 -1.12
C THR A 228 32.63 -4.94 -1.39
N TRP A 229 33.24 -4.03 -0.62
CA TRP A 229 33.04 -2.59 -0.78
C TRP A 229 33.51 -2.07 -2.13
N GLN A 230 34.69 -2.48 -2.60
CA GLN A 230 35.22 -2.04 -3.89
C GLN A 230 34.37 -2.54 -5.06
N ALA A 231 33.92 -3.80 -5.00
CA ALA A 231 33.00 -4.35 -6.00
C ALA A 231 31.67 -3.59 -6.05
N VAL A 232 31.08 -3.30 -4.89
CA VAL A 232 29.83 -2.54 -4.78
C VAL A 232 29.98 -1.11 -5.33
N ILE A 233 31.04 -0.40 -4.94
CA ILE A 233 31.32 0.96 -5.41
C ILE A 233 31.58 0.98 -6.93
N ALA A 234 32.37 0.03 -7.44
CA ALA A 234 32.64 -0.09 -8.87
C ALA A 234 31.37 -0.35 -9.67
N LYS A 235 30.49 -1.25 -9.19
CA LYS A 235 29.21 -1.55 -9.84
C LYS A 235 28.28 -0.33 -9.87
N ILE A 236 28.10 0.36 -8.74
CA ILE A 236 27.28 1.58 -8.68
C ILE A 236 27.86 2.68 -9.57
N THR A 237 29.19 2.85 -9.56
CA THR A 237 29.88 3.83 -10.41
C THR A 237 29.64 3.55 -11.90
N LYS A 238 29.68 2.28 -12.29
CA LYS A 238 29.46 1.82 -13.67
C LYS A 238 28.00 1.96 -14.10
N GLU A 239 27.05 1.54 -13.27
CA GLU A 239 25.65 1.40 -13.67
C GLU A 239 24.79 2.63 -13.36
N LEU A 240 25.10 3.37 -12.30
CA LEU A 240 24.24 4.43 -11.78
C LEU A 240 24.88 5.81 -11.84
N GLY A 241 26.19 5.89 -11.62
CA GLY A 241 26.95 7.15 -11.66
C GLY A 241 27.85 7.35 -10.45
N LYS A 242 28.43 8.54 -10.34
CA LYS A 242 29.52 8.83 -9.42
C LYS A 242 29.14 8.65 -7.95
N VAL A 243 29.88 7.83 -7.21
CA VAL A 243 29.70 7.67 -5.76
C VAL A 243 30.30 8.87 -5.01
N HIS A 244 29.53 9.45 -4.08
CA HIS A 244 29.97 10.55 -3.22
C HIS A 244 30.28 10.10 -1.79
N LEU A 245 29.50 9.14 -1.29
CA LEU A 245 29.64 8.51 0.01
C LEU A 245 29.40 7.01 -0.14
N ALA A 246 30.27 6.20 0.48
CA ALA A 246 29.96 4.82 0.86
C ALA A 246 30.39 4.61 2.30
N CYS A 247 29.50 4.10 3.14
CA CYS A 247 29.83 3.75 4.53
C CYS A 247 28.93 2.62 5.07
N PRO A 248 29.40 1.91 6.11
CA PRO A 248 28.57 0.98 6.84
C PRO A 248 27.35 1.67 7.44
N PHE A 249 26.28 0.91 7.53
CA PHE A 249 25.04 1.30 8.15
C PHE A 249 24.75 0.45 9.38
N GLY A 250 23.57 0.62 9.97
CA GLY A 250 23.15 -0.13 11.14
C GLY A 250 24.17 -0.05 12.27
N SER A 251 24.54 -1.19 12.84
CA SER A 251 25.33 -1.22 14.07
C SER A 251 26.79 -0.80 13.94
N GLN A 252 27.41 -1.11 12.80
CA GLN A 252 28.81 -0.77 12.52
C GLN A 252 29.01 0.75 12.51
N ARG A 253 27.99 1.48 12.02
CA ARG A 253 27.97 2.95 12.01
C ARG A 253 28.24 3.57 13.37
N TYR A 254 27.74 2.95 14.44
CA TYR A 254 27.78 3.49 15.79
C TYR A 254 28.83 2.82 16.66
N ASN A 255 29.79 2.09 16.07
CA ASN A 255 30.77 1.31 16.82
C ASN A 255 30.09 0.26 17.75
N CYS A 256 28.96 -0.28 17.33
CA CYS A 256 28.15 -1.17 18.16
C CYS A 256 28.01 -2.57 17.55
N ASN A 257 28.79 -2.93 16.55
CA ASN A 257 28.72 -4.25 15.94
C ASN A 257 29.24 -5.34 16.89
N THR A 258 28.65 -6.52 16.77
CA THR A 258 29.06 -7.79 17.36
C THR A 258 29.53 -8.71 16.25
N PHE A 259 30.11 -9.86 16.59
CA PHE A 259 30.54 -10.85 15.59
C PHE A 259 29.39 -11.38 14.72
N ASP A 260 28.16 -11.38 15.24
CA ASP A 260 26.93 -11.77 14.50
C ASP A 260 26.27 -10.60 13.74
N SER A 261 26.88 -9.41 13.74
CA SER A 261 26.25 -8.27 13.08
C SER A 261 26.36 -8.40 11.56
N ASP A 262 25.23 -8.19 10.89
CA ASP A 262 25.13 -8.09 9.45
C ASP A 262 25.90 -6.86 8.90
N LEU A 263 26.20 -6.93 7.61
CA LEU A 263 26.74 -5.81 6.85
C LEU A 263 25.58 -5.03 6.25
N ASP A 264 25.28 -3.88 6.84
CA ASP A 264 24.39 -2.91 6.22
C ASP A 264 25.21 -1.90 5.39
N ILE A 265 24.78 -1.62 4.16
CA ILE A 265 25.46 -0.72 3.22
C ILE A 265 24.63 0.55 3.00
N PHE A 266 25.26 1.73 3.11
CA PHE A 266 24.65 3.00 2.74
C PHE A 266 25.52 3.76 1.72
N ILE A 267 24.93 4.10 0.59
CA ILE A 267 25.64 4.76 -0.52
C ILE A 267 24.85 5.94 -1.04
N VAL A 268 25.55 7.05 -1.30
CA VAL A 268 25.02 8.22 -2.00
C VAL A 268 25.74 8.34 -3.33
N TYR A 269 24.98 8.32 -4.43
CA TYR A 269 25.53 8.45 -5.78
C TYR A 269 24.90 9.63 -6.51
N GLN A 270 25.64 10.19 -7.47
CA GLN A 270 25.20 11.22 -8.39
C GLN A 270 24.99 10.57 -9.76
N ALA A 271 23.72 10.46 -10.17
CA ALA A 271 23.42 10.12 -11.55
C ALA A 271 23.86 11.23 -12.52
N LYS A 272 24.02 10.89 -13.80
CA LYS A 272 24.33 11.90 -14.82
C LYS A 272 23.20 12.94 -14.85
N THR A 273 23.59 14.20 -14.96
CA THR A 273 22.64 15.32 -14.91
C THR A 273 21.66 15.28 -16.07
N VAL A 274 22.09 14.80 -17.24
CA VAL A 274 21.22 14.59 -18.40
C VAL A 274 20.13 13.56 -18.16
N ASP A 275 20.41 12.50 -17.38
CA ASP A 275 19.43 11.46 -17.07
C ASP A 275 18.40 11.98 -16.06
N VAL A 276 18.85 12.76 -15.07
CA VAL A 276 17.97 13.39 -14.07
C VAL A 276 17.02 14.41 -14.69
N LEU A 277 17.48 15.16 -15.69
CA LEU A 277 16.68 16.14 -16.43
C LEU A 277 15.92 15.51 -17.62
N GLY A 278 16.14 14.23 -17.90
CA GLY A 278 15.54 13.49 -18.99
C GLY A 278 14.08 13.09 -18.72
N LEU A 279 13.48 12.41 -19.70
CA LEU A 279 12.11 11.90 -19.58
C LEU A 279 12.02 10.65 -18.70
N ASP A 280 13.14 9.96 -18.49
CA ASP A 280 13.25 8.73 -17.71
C ASP A 280 14.25 8.91 -16.56
N PRO A 281 13.91 9.67 -15.50
CA PRO A 281 14.83 9.94 -14.41
C PRO A 281 15.22 8.66 -13.68
N PRO A 282 16.45 8.60 -13.15
CA PRO A 282 16.95 7.43 -12.43
C PRO A 282 16.13 7.18 -11.15
N LYS A 283 16.13 5.92 -10.70
CA LYS A 283 15.50 5.56 -9.42
C LYS A 283 16.16 6.34 -8.28
N GLN A 284 15.37 7.13 -7.57
CA GLN A 284 15.86 7.96 -6.47
C GLN A 284 16.30 7.17 -5.23
N THR A 285 15.83 5.94 -5.07
CA THR A 285 16.16 5.05 -3.95
C THR A 285 16.17 3.61 -4.43
N ILE A 286 17.26 2.91 -4.16
CA ILE A 286 17.40 1.49 -4.43
C ILE A 286 17.66 0.81 -3.09
N LYS A 287 16.80 -0.15 -2.76
CA LYS A 287 16.88 -0.94 -1.53
C LYS A 287 16.79 -2.41 -1.87
N ASN A 288 17.36 -3.22 -1.01
CA ASN A 288 17.18 -4.66 -1.07
C ASN A 288 15.75 -5.09 -0.69
N SER A 289 15.32 -6.23 -1.20
CA SER A 289 14.25 -7.03 -0.59
C SER A 289 14.73 -7.65 0.72
N HIS A 290 13.83 -7.86 1.70
CA HIS A 290 14.14 -8.38 3.05
C HIS A 290 14.72 -9.82 3.11
N HIS A 291 15.20 -10.38 2.01
CA HIS A 291 15.57 -11.80 1.88
C HIS A 291 16.99 -12.03 1.38
N GLU A 292 17.84 -11.01 1.46
CA GLU A 292 19.22 -11.07 0.98
C GLU A 292 20.17 -10.84 2.14
N ASP A 293 21.38 -11.40 2.03
CA ASP A 293 22.36 -11.44 3.13
C ASP A 293 22.97 -10.06 3.44
N VAL A 294 22.81 -9.09 2.54
CA VAL A 294 23.36 -7.74 2.68
C VAL A 294 22.26 -6.70 2.46
N ASP A 295 21.90 -5.99 3.53
CA ASP A 295 20.93 -4.91 3.47
C ASP A 295 21.60 -3.65 2.94
N TYR A 296 21.18 -3.16 1.77
CA TYR A 296 21.72 -1.94 1.18
C TYR A 296 20.65 -0.86 0.98
N SER A 297 21.07 0.39 1.15
CA SER A 297 20.32 1.59 0.81
C SER A 297 21.18 2.51 -0.04
N VAL A 298 20.86 2.59 -1.33
CA VAL A 298 21.54 3.45 -2.31
C VAL A 298 20.61 4.61 -2.64
N LEU A 299 21.06 5.83 -2.40
CA LEU A 299 20.30 7.05 -2.63
C LEU A 299 20.91 7.89 -3.73
N GLU A 300 20.07 8.35 -4.65
CA GLU A 300 20.44 9.38 -5.60
C GLU A 300 20.65 10.71 -4.86
N LEU A 301 21.63 11.51 -5.30
CA LEU A 301 22.10 12.73 -4.66
C LEU A 301 20.97 13.71 -4.31
N GLN A 302 20.02 13.93 -5.23
CA GLN A 302 18.87 14.81 -5.01
C GLN A 302 18.00 14.26 -3.87
N ARG A 303 17.71 12.96 -3.90
CA ARG A 303 16.89 12.32 -2.87
C ARG A 303 17.55 12.39 -1.50
N TYR A 304 18.86 12.19 -1.46
CA TYR A 304 19.64 12.34 -0.24
C TYR A 304 19.54 13.78 0.31
N CYS A 305 19.70 14.81 -0.53
CA CYS A 305 19.54 16.21 -0.15
C CYS A 305 18.13 16.55 0.36
N GLU A 306 17.08 16.02 -0.27
CA GLU A 306 15.69 16.18 0.20
C GLU A 306 15.49 15.60 1.61
N LEU A 307 16.06 14.41 1.87
CA LEU A 307 15.97 13.75 3.16
C LEU A 307 16.79 14.47 4.23
N LEU A 308 17.96 15.00 3.87
CA LEU A 308 18.76 15.85 4.75
C LEU A 308 17.99 17.08 5.23
N VAL A 309 17.40 17.85 4.31
CA VAL A 309 16.63 19.06 4.67
C VAL A 309 15.41 18.70 5.53
N LYS A 310 14.83 17.51 5.34
CA LYS A 310 13.73 16.98 6.17
C LYS A 310 14.19 16.43 7.52
N GLY A 311 15.46 16.53 7.88
CA GLY A 311 16.00 16.04 9.15
C GLY A 311 16.03 14.51 9.29
N ASP A 312 16.11 13.77 8.19
CA ASP A 312 16.16 12.30 8.25
C ASP A 312 17.39 11.80 9.00
N ALA A 313 17.18 11.13 10.14
CA ALA A 313 18.27 10.69 11.01
C ALA A 313 19.31 9.85 10.25
N LYS A 314 18.86 8.96 9.35
CA LYS A 314 19.77 8.08 8.59
C LYS A 314 20.69 8.88 7.68
N CYS A 315 20.21 9.98 7.09
CA CYS A 315 21.00 10.85 6.25
C CYS A 315 21.83 11.84 7.07
N VAL A 316 21.23 12.54 8.02
CA VAL A 316 21.90 13.58 8.83
C VAL A 316 23.14 13.02 9.52
N GLU A 317 23.02 11.85 10.15
CA GLU A 317 24.14 11.21 10.86
C GLU A 317 25.35 10.93 9.97
N THR A 318 25.16 10.70 8.65
CA THR A 318 26.31 10.42 7.77
C THR A 318 27.26 11.61 7.61
N LEU A 319 26.76 12.83 7.82
CA LEU A 319 27.59 14.04 7.75
C LEU A 319 28.55 14.17 8.94
N PHE A 320 28.27 13.47 10.03
CA PHE A 320 29.07 13.44 11.25
C PHE A 320 30.00 12.23 11.31
N LEU A 321 30.10 11.48 10.20
CA LEU A 321 31.06 10.39 10.03
C LEU A 321 32.27 10.78 9.20
N SER A 322 32.38 12.02 8.70
CA SER A 322 33.37 12.41 7.70
C SER A 322 34.84 12.18 8.10
N GLU A 323 35.10 12.14 9.41
CA GLU A 323 36.43 11.90 10.00
C GLU A 323 36.56 10.50 10.60
N SER A 324 35.50 9.69 10.54
CA SER A 324 35.47 8.36 11.12
C SER A 324 36.17 7.35 10.20
N PRO A 325 36.96 6.41 10.76
CA PRO A 325 37.65 5.38 9.99
C PRO A 325 36.70 4.41 9.27
N ILE A 326 35.40 4.41 9.60
CA ILE A 326 34.43 3.52 8.97
C ILE A 326 33.96 4.03 7.60
N VAL A 327 34.22 5.29 7.23
CA VAL A 327 33.82 5.80 5.91
C VAL A 327 34.73 5.16 4.86
N VAL A 328 34.12 4.38 3.98
CA VAL A 328 34.82 3.62 2.94
C VAL A 328 35.16 4.53 1.76
N GLU A 329 34.20 5.36 1.33
CA GLU A 329 34.41 6.34 0.26
C GLU A 329 33.79 7.68 0.67
N GLY A 330 34.54 8.76 0.48
CA GLY A 330 34.14 10.11 0.83
C GLY A 330 34.76 11.13 -0.12
N SER A 331 34.01 11.48 -1.17
CA SER A 331 34.49 12.37 -2.23
C SER A 331 34.84 13.79 -1.69
N PRO A 332 35.68 14.57 -2.39
CA PRO A 332 35.96 15.96 -1.99
C PRO A 332 34.70 16.83 -1.87
N LYS A 333 33.72 16.60 -2.75
CA LYS A 333 32.40 17.28 -2.69
C LYS A 333 31.61 16.91 -1.45
N TRP A 334 31.67 15.65 -1.04
CA TRP A 334 31.08 15.18 0.20
C TRP A 334 31.68 15.87 1.43
N ARG A 335 33.02 15.99 1.48
CA ARG A 335 33.68 16.71 2.59
C ARG A 335 33.26 18.18 2.66
N LYS A 336 33.11 18.84 1.50
CA LYS A 336 32.55 20.20 1.44
C LYS A 336 31.13 20.24 2.02
N LEU A 337 30.26 19.27 1.71
CA LEU A 337 28.93 19.19 2.31
C LEU A 337 29.00 19.03 3.84
N CYS A 338 29.90 18.18 4.33
CA CYS A 338 30.08 17.92 5.77
C CYS A 338 30.51 19.17 6.55
N SER A 339 31.18 20.14 5.92
CA SER A 339 31.50 21.42 6.56
C SER A 339 30.28 22.30 6.86
N SER A 340 29.12 22.00 6.24
CA SER A 340 27.85 22.69 6.48
C SER A 340 26.89 21.90 7.36
N ARG A 341 27.34 20.80 7.99
CA ARG A 341 26.48 19.88 8.76
C ARG A 341 25.76 20.51 9.94
N SER A 342 26.38 21.48 10.62
CA SER A 342 25.76 22.18 11.76
C SER A 342 24.51 22.96 11.36
N LEU A 343 24.41 23.43 10.11
CA LEU A 343 23.21 24.11 9.60
C LEU A 343 21.99 23.18 9.54
N LEU A 344 22.19 21.86 9.54
CA LEU A 344 21.11 20.87 9.47
C LEU A 344 20.60 20.44 10.86
N LEU A 345 21.26 20.87 11.94
CA LEU A 345 20.84 20.60 13.31
C LEU A 345 19.79 21.61 13.76
N THR A 346 18.64 21.58 13.11
CA THR A 346 17.52 22.51 13.33
C THR A 346 16.46 21.94 14.26
N GLY A 347 15.53 22.78 14.72
CA GLY A 347 14.36 22.35 15.50
C GLY A 347 13.54 21.30 14.75
N GLN A 348 13.40 21.44 13.43
CA GLN A 348 12.74 20.43 12.58
C GLN A 348 13.48 19.08 12.61
N CYS A 349 14.82 19.09 12.61
CA CYS A 349 15.63 17.88 12.72
C CYS A 349 15.39 17.21 14.09
N LEU A 350 15.47 17.99 15.17
CA LEU A 350 15.20 17.51 16.52
C LEU A 350 13.79 16.91 16.64
N ASP A 351 12.76 17.59 16.15
CA ASP A 351 11.37 17.12 16.17
C ASP A 351 11.21 15.77 15.47
N LYS A 352 11.93 15.55 14.36
CA LYS A 352 11.90 14.27 13.65
C LYS A 352 12.50 13.14 14.49
N TYR A 353 13.63 13.38 15.16
CA TYR A 353 14.21 12.42 16.12
C TYR A 353 13.21 12.14 17.25
N MET A 354 12.64 13.18 17.85
CA MET A 354 11.70 13.04 18.97
C MET A 354 10.43 12.29 18.57
N LYS A 355 9.95 12.48 17.34
CA LYS A 355 8.80 11.74 16.79
C LYS A 355 9.11 10.26 16.61
N GLU A 356 10.29 9.90 16.15
CA GLU A 356 10.71 8.49 16.05
C GLU A 356 10.87 7.85 17.43
N ILE A 357 11.50 8.55 18.37
CA ILE A 357 11.70 8.13 19.76
C ILE A 357 10.36 7.89 20.45
N LYS A 358 9.43 8.87 20.43
CA LYS A 358 8.14 8.82 21.14
C LYS A 358 7.03 8.14 20.33
N GLY A 359 7.32 7.72 19.10
CA GLY A 359 6.34 7.21 18.13
C GLY A 359 5.87 5.78 18.38
N THR A 360 5.02 5.29 17.48
CA THR A 360 4.49 3.91 17.49
C THR A 360 5.55 2.85 17.20
N THR A 361 6.70 3.24 16.66
CA THR A 361 7.87 2.39 16.43
C THR A 361 8.97 2.63 17.46
N GLY A 362 8.73 3.43 18.50
CA GLY A 362 9.67 3.74 19.58
C GLY A 362 9.11 3.41 20.96
N LEU A 363 9.13 4.37 21.89
CA LEU A 363 8.73 4.19 23.31
C LEU A 363 7.28 3.69 23.50
N LYS A 364 6.35 3.95 22.57
CA LYS A 364 4.98 3.41 22.68
C LYS A 364 4.95 1.88 22.62
N GLN A 365 5.93 1.23 21.99
CA GLN A 365 6.04 -0.25 22.00
C GLN A 365 6.42 -0.76 23.39
N PHE A 366 7.34 -0.06 24.07
CA PHE A 366 7.72 -0.39 25.44
C PHE A 366 6.58 -0.20 26.43
N GLN A 367 5.80 0.86 26.27
CA GLN A 367 4.60 1.08 27.09
C GLN A 367 3.59 -0.04 26.90
N ARG A 368 3.22 -0.36 25.65
CA ARG A 368 2.30 -1.47 25.35
C ARG A 368 2.80 -2.81 25.89
N TRP A 369 4.10 -3.07 25.77
CA TRP A 369 4.69 -4.29 26.30
C TRP A 369 4.64 -4.32 27.84
N ARG A 370 4.91 -3.20 28.51
CA ARG A 370 4.82 -3.09 29.97
C ARG A 370 3.38 -3.25 30.46
N ASP A 371 2.41 -2.65 29.79
CA ASP A 371 0.99 -2.80 30.12
C ASP A 371 0.56 -4.28 30.06
N ALA A 372 1.08 -5.02 29.08
CA ALA A 372 0.83 -6.46 28.94
C ALA A 372 1.67 -7.33 29.91
N ASN A 373 2.79 -6.81 30.44
CA ASN A 373 3.73 -7.57 31.29
C ASN A 373 4.17 -6.75 32.53
N PRO A 374 3.26 -6.43 33.47
CA PRO A 374 3.52 -5.41 34.51
C PRO A 374 4.72 -5.71 35.42
N ASN A 375 4.99 -6.99 35.70
CA ASN A 375 6.03 -7.43 36.63
C ASN A 375 7.28 -8.00 35.95
N THR A 376 7.35 -7.98 34.61
CA THR A 376 8.49 -8.55 33.87
C THR A 376 9.53 -7.48 33.63
N GLU A 377 10.75 -7.71 34.11
CA GLU A 377 11.89 -6.79 33.88
C GLU A 377 12.76 -7.17 32.69
N GLU A 378 12.75 -8.45 32.29
CA GLU A 378 13.56 -8.96 31.19
C GLU A 378 12.96 -8.54 29.84
N LEU A 379 13.78 -7.88 29.02
CA LEU A 379 13.38 -7.45 27.69
C LEU A 379 13.61 -8.57 26.67
N THR A 380 12.63 -8.81 25.81
CA THR A 380 12.83 -9.70 24.66
C THR A 380 13.93 -9.17 23.73
N SER A 381 14.61 -10.05 22.99
CA SER A 381 15.64 -9.66 22.01
C SER A 381 15.16 -8.60 21.01
N LYS A 382 13.90 -8.69 20.58
CA LYS A 382 13.25 -7.69 19.71
C LYS A 382 13.16 -6.32 20.38
N LEU A 383 12.79 -6.27 21.66
CA LEU A 383 12.74 -5.02 22.42
C LEU A 383 14.14 -4.51 22.75
N ALA A 384 15.11 -5.39 23.00
CA ALA A 384 16.52 -5.01 23.16
C ALA A 384 17.04 -4.28 21.90
N LYS A 385 16.82 -4.86 20.71
CA LYS A 385 17.16 -4.23 19.42
C LYS A 385 16.44 -2.90 19.24
N LEU A 386 15.16 -2.80 19.60
CA LEU A 386 14.42 -1.55 19.51
C LEU A 386 14.95 -0.49 20.48
N GLY A 387 15.26 -0.87 21.73
CA GLY A 387 15.73 0.07 22.74
C GLY A 387 17.12 0.59 22.40
N TYR A 388 17.97 -0.22 21.79
CA TYR A 388 19.22 0.25 21.19
C TYR A 388 18.99 1.38 20.17
N ILE A 389 18.02 1.21 19.26
CA ILE A 389 17.66 2.26 18.28
C ILE A 389 17.18 3.53 18.99
N VAL A 390 16.34 3.39 20.01
CA VAL A 390 15.79 4.51 20.80
C VAL A 390 16.88 5.26 21.56
N LEU A 391 17.76 4.54 22.29
CA LEU A 391 18.87 5.16 23.04
C LEU A 391 19.81 5.92 22.12
N ARG A 392 20.17 5.34 20.97
CA ARG A 392 21.01 6.03 19.99
C ARG A 392 20.36 7.34 19.52
N LEU A 393 19.07 7.31 19.18
CA LEU A 393 18.36 8.52 18.77
C LEU A 393 18.31 9.56 19.89
N LEU A 394 18.09 9.14 21.15
CA LEU A 394 18.11 10.01 22.32
C LEU A 394 19.49 10.65 22.52
N GLN A 395 20.56 9.87 22.46
CA GLN A 395 21.92 10.39 22.60
C GLN A 395 22.25 11.41 21.49
N ASN A 396 21.88 11.13 20.24
CA ASN A 396 22.07 12.06 19.14
C ASN A 396 21.21 13.33 19.29
N ALA A 397 19.96 13.19 19.77
CA ALA A 397 19.10 14.34 20.08
C ALA A 397 19.67 15.21 21.19
N ARG A 398 20.23 14.59 22.23
CA ARG A 398 20.90 15.26 23.34
C ARG A 398 22.19 15.97 22.89
N ASP A 399 22.98 15.36 22.02
CA ASP A 399 24.17 16.01 21.45
C ASP A 399 23.77 17.25 20.61
N MET A 400 22.68 17.15 19.82
CA MET A 400 22.17 18.28 19.04
C MET A 400 21.79 19.48 19.93
N THR A 401 21.13 19.24 21.07
CA THR A 401 20.70 20.32 21.96
C THR A 401 21.85 20.87 22.82
N LEU A 402 22.76 20.03 23.29
CA LEU A 402 23.84 20.43 24.20
C LEU A 402 25.10 20.93 23.48
N LEU A 403 25.55 20.19 22.47
CA LEU A 403 26.84 20.41 21.82
C LEU A 403 26.71 21.23 20.54
N LYS A 404 25.49 21.35 20.00
CA LYS A 404 25.24 21.86 18.64
C LYS A 404 26.05 21.09 17.59
N ASP A 405 26.28 19.81 17.88
CA ASP A 405 27.03 18.83 17.08
C ASP A 405 26.41 17.44 17.31
N MET A 406 26.94 16.40 16.68
CA MET A 406 26.46 15.03 16.87
C MET A 406 27.63 14.04 16.88
N ILE A 407 27.65 13.16 17.88
CA ILE A 407 28.69 12.13 18.00
C ILE A 407 28.09 10.77 17.62
N VAL A 408 28.21 10.43 16.33
CA VAL A 408 27.65 9.18 15.80
C VAL A 408 28.52 7.97 16.12
N TYR A 409 29.84 8.10 15.95
CA TYR A 409 30.81 7.06 16.27
C TYR A 409 31.44 7.36 17.63
N ARG A 410 30.98 6.66 18.68
CA ARG A 410 31.35 6.94 20.07
C ARG A 410 32.61 6.19 20.50
N ASN A 411 33.38 6.80 21.40
CA ASN A 411 34.55 6.16 22.01
C ASN A 411 34.09 4.99 22.90
N HIS A 412 34.78 3.84 22.82
CA HIS A 412 34.49 2.64 23.61
C HIS A 412 34.49 2.85 25.13
N SER A 413 35.19 3.87 25.64
CA SER A 413 35.22 4.19 27.07
C SER A 413 34.14 5.19 27.49
N SER A 414 33.34 5.72 26.56
CA SER A 414 32.30 6.69 26.89
C SER A 414 31.09 6.01 27.54
N LEU A 415 30.44 6.70 28.48
CA LEU A 415 29.22 6.20 29.12
C LEU A 415 28.15 5.87 28.07
N GLU A 416 27.98 6.75 27.09
CA GLU A 416 27.01 6.61 26.02
C GLU A 416 27.23 5.34 25.20
N HIS A 417 28.50 5.02 24.86
CA HIS A 417 28.83 3.78 24.17
C HIS A 417 28.53 2.54 25.02
N CYS A 418 28.93 2.57 26.29
CA CYS A 418 28.64 1.49 27.24
C CYS A 418 27.13 1.22 27.38
N GLU A 419 26.31 2.27 27.46
CA GLU A 419 24.85 2.15 27.52
C GLU A 419 24.26 1.56 26.23
N LEU A 420 24.75 1.97 25.05
CA LEU A 420 24.32 1.39 23.77
C LEU A 420 24.66 -0.11 23.70
N MET A 421 25.88 -0.48 24.09
CA MET A 421 26.33 -1.87 24.06
C MET A 421 25.60 -2.73 25.08
N ALA A 422 25.35 -2.23 26.28
CA ALA A 422 24.58 -2.93 27.31
C ALA A 422 23.13 -3.18 26.83
N MET A 423 22.47 -2.16 26.25
CA MET A 423 21.14 -2.34 25.67
C MET A 423 21.14 -3.34 24.51
N ARG A 424 22.16 -3.28 23.64
CA ARG A 424 22.30 -4.19 22.50
C ARG A 424 22.48 -5.64 22.92
N ARG A 425 23.27 -5.89 23.98
CA ARG A 425 23.53 -7.23 24.53
C ARG A 425 22.37 -7.79 25.34
N GLY A 426 21.38 -6.96 25.66
CA GLY A 426 20.24 -7.34 26.50
C GLY A 426 20.53 -7.24 27.99
N ASP A 427 21.59 -6.51 28.39
CA ASP A 427 22.00 -6.36 29.79
C ASP A 427 21.06 -5.42 30.57
N PHE A 428 20.20 -4.67 29.88
CA PHE A 428 19.25 -3.75 30.48
C PHE A 428 17.97 -4.46 30.90
N THR A 429 17.60 -4.30 32.17
CA THR A 429 16.20 -4.45 32.58
C THR A 429 15.37 -3.29 32.01
N TYR A 430 14.06 -3.49 31.88
CA TYR A 430 13.17 -2.41 31.49
C TYR A 430 13.30 -1.19 32.41
N SER A 431 13.34 -1.39 33.74
CA SER A 431 13.47 -0.27 34.67
C SER A 431 14.75 0.52 34.46
N LYS A 432 15.87 -0.18 34.23
CA LYS A 432 17.14 0.48 33.93
C LYS A 432 17.11 1.22 32.59
N PHE A 433 16.51 0.61 31.56
CA PHE A 433 16.32 1.27 30.27
C PHE A 433 15.50 2.56 30.41
N MET A 434 14.38 2.52 31.14
CA MET A 434 13.52 3.69 31.35
C MET A 434 14.19 4.78 32.18
N GLU A 435 15.01 4.43 33.17
CA GLU A 435 15.85 5.38 33.91
C GLU A 435 16.77 6.16 32.96
N VAL A 436 17.50 5.46 32.09
CA VAL A 436 18.41 6.07 31.10
C VAL A 436 17.63 6.92 30.09
N VAL A 437 16.47 6.43 29.61
CA VAL A 437 15.59 7.18 28.70
C VAL A 437 15.13 8.49 29.34
N ASN A 438 14.65 8.44 30.59
CA ASN A 438 14.14 9.62 31.29
C ASN A 438 15.24 10.65 31.51
N ARG A 439 16.45 10.20 31.88
CA ARG A 439 17.63 11.08 32.00
C ARG A 439 17.89 11.83 30.69
N TYR A 440 17.97 11.13 29.55
CA TYR A 440 18.19 11.80 28.26
C TYR A 440 17.04 12.73 27.85
N LEU A 441 15.80 12.33 28.10
CA LEU A 441 14.63 13.18 27.79
C LEU A 441 14.65 14.48 28.59
N GLU A 442 15.03 14.44 29.87
CA GLU A 442 15.17 15.61 30.73
C GLU A 442 16.31 16.53 30.25
N GLU A 443 17.46 15.96 29.88
CA GLU A 443 18.59 16.73 29.33
C GLU A 443 18.22 17.42 28.01
N ILE A 444 17.50 16.73 27.11
CA ILE A 444 17.00 17.30 25.84
C ILE A 444 16.00 18.42 26.12
N GLU A 445 15.01 18.18 26.97
CA GLU A 445 13.93 19.13 27.26
C GLU A 445 14.49 20.43 27.85
N THR A 446 15.52 20.34 28.69
CA THR A 446 16.20 21.49 29.29
C THR A 446 16.88 22.40 28.25
N HIS A 447 17.30 21.86 27.11
CA HIS A 447 18.14 22.56 26.13
C HIS A 447 17.52 22.72 24.74
N LYS A 448 16.32 22.16 24.49
CA LYS A 448 15.71 22.15 23.16
C LYS A 448 15.46 23.55 22.59
N ASP A 449 15.18 24.54 23.44
CA ASP A 449 14.90 25.91 23.01
C ASP A 449 16.16 26.63 22.50
N GLN A 450 17.35 26.02 22.66
CA GLN A 450 18.62 26.53 22.14
C GLN A 450 18.88 26.12 20.68
N VAL A 451 18.06 25.21 20.13
CA VAL A 451 18.20 24.72 18.75
C VAL A 451 17.52 25.71 17.79
N GLU A 452 18.22 26.07 16.71
CA GLU A 452 17.73 27.04 15.74
C GLU A 452 16.46 26.51 15.03
N ALA A 453 15.39 27.30 15.04
CA ALA A 453 14.12 26.93 14.41
C ALA A 453 14.17 27.01 12.87
N GLU A 454 15.09 27.82 12.31
CA GLU A 454 15.12 28.14 10.89
C GLU A 454 15.73 27.02 10.02
N THR A 455 15.05 26.70 8.92
CA THR A 455 15.48 25.66 7.96
C THR A 455 15.94 26.24 6.62
N ASP A 456 15.70 27.53 6.38
CA ASP A 456 15.92 28.18 5.08
C ASP A 456 17.40 28.31 4.71
N LYS A 457 18.26 28.62 5.70
CA LYS A 457 19.73 28.67 5.50
C LYS A 457 20.27 27.30 5.12
N ALA A 458 19.83 26.27 5.82
CA ALA A 458 20.20 24.87 5.54
C ALA A 458 19.79 24.50 4.13
N LYS A 459 18.50 24.68 3.79
CA LYS A 459 17.94 24.38 2.48
C LYS A 459 18.68 25.10 1.35
N SER A 460 18.95 26.40 1.51
CA SER A 460 19.67 27.20 0.52
C SER A 460 21.11 26.70 0.31
N SER A 461 21.81 26.36 1.41
CA SER A 461 23.17 25.82 1.35
C SER A 461 23.23 24.45 0.66
N ILE A 462 22.32 23.55 1.01
CA ILE A 462 22.19 22.21 0.40
C ILE A 462 21.82 22.31 -1.07
N GLN A 463 20.88 23.18 -1.43
CA GLN A 463 20.47 23.40 -2.81
C GLN A 463 21.63 23.96 -3.65
N LYS A 464 22.37 24.95 -3.12
CA LYS A 464 23.57 25.48 -3.78
C LYS A 464 24.60 24.38 -4.02
N TRP A 465 24.89 23.56 -3.01
CA TRP A 465 25.82 22.44 -3.14
C TRP A 465 25.38 21.41 -4.19
N LEU A 466 24.09 21.07 -4.22
CA LEU A 466 23.53 20.15 -5.21
C LEU A 466 23.66 20.71 -6.63
N ILE A 467 23.32 21.97 -6.83
CA ILE A 467 23.46 22.66 -8.13
C ILE A 467 24.92 22.68 -8.57
N GLU A 468 25.86 22.99 -7.67
CA GLU A 468 27.30 22.95 -7.98
C GLU A 468 27.78 21.55 -8.42
N CYS A 469 27.23 20.48 -7.84
CA CYS A 469 27.56 19.10 -8.25
C CYS A 469 27.05 18.79 -9.66
N ARG A 470 25.83 19.22 -10.00
CA ARG A 470 25.22 19.01 -11.32
C ARG A 470 25.87 19.87 -12.42
N LEU A 471 26.17 21.13 -12.12
CA LEU A 471 26.86 22.01 -13.08
C LEU A 471 28.24 21.46 -13.45
N GLN A 472 28.99 20.94 -12.48
CA GLN A 472 30.29 20.34 -12.75
C GLN A 472 30.18 19.12 -13.66
N ASP A 473 29.18 18.27 -13.45
CA ASP A 473 28.94 17.09 -14.27
C ASP A 473 28.64 17.46 -15.73
N LEU A 474 27.78 18.45 -15.97
CA LEU A 474 27.51 18.98 -17.33
C LEU A 474 28.75 19.59 -18.02
N GLN A 475 29.65 20.21 -17.26
CA GLN A 475 30.87 20.80 -17.80
C GLN A 475 31.88 19.73 -18.24
N LEU A 476 32.00 18.64 -17.48
CA LEU A 476 32.89 17.52 -17.82
C LEU A 476 32.47 16.84 -19.12
N ASP A 477 31.17 16.63 -19.33
CA ASP A 477 30.62 16.07 -20.57
C ASP A 477 30.90 16.97 -21.79
N SER A 478 30.93 18.29 -21.60
CA SER A 478 31.23 19.24 -22.67
C SER A 478 32.70 19.21 -23.07
N ALA A 479 33.61 19.06 -22.10
CA ALA A 479 35.05 18.99 -22.35
C ALA A 479 35.44 17.70 -23.09
N MET A 480 34.83 16.56 -22.76
CA MET A 480 35.10 15.27 -23.41
C MET A 480 34.62 15.19 -24.87
N LYS A 481 33.70 16.06 -25.31
CA LYS A 481 33.23 16.09 -26.70
C LYS A 481 34.08 16.94 -27.64
N ILE A 482 35.00 17.74 -27.08
CA ILE A 482 35.86 18.67 -27.84
C ILE A 482 37.26 18.08 -28.06
N SER A 483 37.66 17.11 -27.23
CA SER A 483 38.85 16.26 -27.42
C SER A 483 38.54 15.04 -28.27
#